data_AF-A0A8H7QWH3-F1
#
_entry.id   AF-A0A8H7QWH3-F1
#
_cell.length_a   1.000
_cell.length_b   1.000
_cell.length_c   1.000
_cell.angle_alpha   90.00
_cell.angle_beta   90.00
_cell.angle_gamma   90.00
#
_symmetry.space_group_name_H-M   'P 1'
#
loop_
_entity.id
_entity.type
_entity.pdbx_description
1 polymer ?
#
loop_
_entity_poly.entity_id
_entity_poly.type
_entity_poly.pdbx_seq_one_letter_code
_entity_poly.pdbx_strand_id
1 'polypeptide(L)'
;METKQVIPIDPMSLSTKARRRMRTSREETAILEDFYNKNPNPNNDQKAEIANTVKMGPRNVHFWFQNRRAKDNKRRKLTRLRQQAQQQCPNGQFTYQLNVTKGRNKFNLPPISAFMPSPQQQQQRWSGLSIPFYFHHAKFGIADCMVQWSKGNEDPY
;
A
#
# COMPACT_ATOMS: atom_id res chain seq x y z
N MET A 1 -30.05 10.86 -44.82
CA MET A 1 -28.97 9.86 -44.61
C MET A 1 -27.89 10.58 -43.82
N GLU A 2 -27.84 10.36 -42.51
CA GLU A 2 -26.97 11.12 -41.62
C GLU A 2 -25.68 10.34 -41.35
N THR A 3 -24.55 10.88 -41.80
CA THR A 3 -23.23 10.27 -41.66
C THR A 3 -22.69 10.53 -40.26
N LYS A 4 -22.65 9.49 -39.43
CA LYS A 4 -21.98 9.55 -38.12
C LYS A 4 -20.48 9.75 -38.31
N GLN A 5 -19.98 10.92 -37.95
CA GLN A 5 -18.56 11.23 -37.81
C GLN A 5 -18.00 10.39 -36.66
N VAL A 6 -17.12 9.44 -36.96
CA VAL A 6 -16.37 8.66 -35.96
C VAL A 6 -15.14 9.47 -35.59
N ILE A 7 -15.09 9.98 -34.37
CA ILE A 7 -13.91 10.67 -33.83
C ILE A 7 -12.77 9.64 -33.71
N PRO A 8 -11.59 9.86 -34.30
CA PRO A 8 -10.43 9.00 -34.13
C PRO A 8 -10.08 8.95 -32.64
N ILE A 9 -10.15 7.74 -32.06
CA ILE A 9 -9.74 7.51 -30.69
C ILE A 9 -8.22 7.43 -30.72
N ASP A 10 -7.53 8.50 -30.36
CA ASP A 10 -6.07 8.49 -30.23
C ASP A 10 -5.66 7.32 -29.32
N PRO A 11 -4.70 6.46 -29.72
CA PRO A 11 -4.26 5.35 -28.89
C PRO A 11 -3.71 5.91 -27.58
N MET A 12 -4.49 5.71 -26.52
CA MET A 12 -4.24 6.22 -25.18
C MET A 12 -2.82 5.82 -24.74
N SER A 13 -1.91 6.79 -24.73
CA SER A 13 -0.53 6.60 -24.24
C SER A 13 -0.59 6.28 -22.74
N LEU A 14 -0.58 4.98 -22.41
CA LEU A 14 -0.50 4.48 -21.04
C LEU A 14 0.93 4.58 -20.49
N SER A 15 1.58 5.73 -20.67
CA SER A 15 2.82 6.05 -19.96
C SER A 15 2.49 6.29 -18.49
N THR A 16 2.36 5.21 -17.72
CA THR A 16 2.32 5.28 -16.26
C THR A 16 3.73 5.54 -15.74
N LYS A 17 4.32 6.68 -16.10
CA LYS A 17 5.54 7.15 -15.45
C LYS A 17 5.22 7.33 -13.97
N ALA A 18 5.57 6.34 -13.17
CA ALA A 18 5.28 6.29 -11.74
C ALA A 18 5.84 7.56 -11.10
N ARG A 19 4.97 8.54 -10.84
CA ARG A 19 5.36 9.79 -10.21
C ARG A 19 5.96 9.43 -8.85
N ARG A 20 7.26 9.66 -8.67
CA ARG A 20 7.94 9.44 -7.38
C ARG A 20 7.12 10.13 -6.29
N ARG A 21 6.65 9.35 -5.33
CA ARG A 21 5.93 9.89 -4.17
C ARG A 21 6.93 10.74 -3.37
N MET A 22 6.61 12.01 -3.19
CA MET A 22 7.40 12.88 -2.35
C MET A 22 7.22 12.46 -0.89
N ARG A 23 8.32 12.33 -0.15
CA ARG A 23 8.28 11.99 1.27
C ARG A 23 8.28 13.28 2.08
N THR A 24 7.33 13.41 3.00
CA THR A 24 7.30 14.50 3.98
C THR A 24 8.56 14.47 4.86
N SER A 25 9.20 15.62 5.03
CA SER A 25 10.36 15.81 5.91
C SER A 25 9.98 15.56 7.37
N ARG A 26 10.99 15.33 8.22
CA ARG A 26 10.79 15.14 9.66
C ARG A 26 10.22 16.40 10.31
N GLU A 27 10.71 17.57 9.94
CA GLU A 27 10.25 18.87 10.45
C GLU A 27 8.79 19.13 10.06
N GLU A 28 8.47 18.93 8.78
CA GLU A 28 7.11 19.01 8.26
C GLU A 28 6.16 18.07 9.00
N THR A 29 6.61 16.83 9.25
CA THR A 29 5.82 15.85 10.01
C THR A 29 5.58 16.30 11.45
N ALA A 30 6.58 16.90 12.11
CA ALA A 30 6.44 17.37 13.48
C ALA A 30 5.38 18.48 13.60
N ILE A 31 5.38 19.43 12.65
CA ILE A 31 4.37 20.50 12.59
C ILE A 31 2.97 19.90 12.38
N LEU A 32 2.82 18.97 11.42
CA LEU A 32 1.55 18.30 11.17
C LEU A 32 1.04 17.52 12.40
N GLU A 33 1.94 16.91 13.17
CA GLU A 33 1.60 16.22 14.42
C GLU A 33 1.11 17.19 15.50
N ASP A 34 1.72 18.37 15.65
CA ASP A 34 1.26 19.41 16.58
C ASP A 34 -0.18 19.87 16.26
N PHE A 35 -0.45 20.19 14.99
CA PHE A 35 -1.81 20.53 14.55
C PHE A 35 -2.80 19.39 14.76
N TYR A 36 -2.39 18.13 14.51
CA TYR A 36 -3.24 16.97 14.72
C TYR A 36 -3.62 16.76 16.18
N ASN A 37 -2.69 17.02 17.11
CA ASN A 37 -2.96 16.92 18.54
C ASN A 37 -3.97 17.97 19.01
N LYS A 38 -3.99 19.14 18.38
CA LYS A 38 -4.97 20.21 18.63
C LYS A 38 -6.34 19.89 18.02
N ASN A 39 -6.38 19.53 16.74
CA ASN A 39 -7.61 19.15 16.05
C ASN A 39 -7.35 18.03 15.00
N PRO A 40 -7.81 16.79 15.25
CA PRO A 40 -7.64 15.68 14.31
C PRO A 40 -8.52 15.79 13.05
N ASN A 41 -9.49 16.71 13.04
CA ASN A 41 -10.46 16.95 11.97
C ASN A 41 -10.45 18.44 11.57
N PRO A 42 -9.37 18.93 10.92
CA PRO A 42 -9.28 20.33 10.52
C PRO A 42 -10.33 20.68 9.46
N ASN A 43 -10.89 21.90 9.56
CA ASN A 43 -11.75 22.47 8.52
C ASN A 43 -10.92 22.85 7.27
N ASN A 44 -11.57 23.23 6.16
CA ASN A 44 -10.90 23.62 4.93
C ASN A 44 -9.95 24.83 5.12
N ASP A 45 -10.35 25.83 5.88
CA ASP A 45 -9.51 27.01 6.15
C ASP A 45 -8.27 26.62 6.96
N GLN A 46 -8.45 25.78 7.99
CA GLN A 46 -7.34 25.25 8.79
C GLN A 46 -6.39 24.39 7.94
N LYS A 47 -6.92 23.59 6.99
CA LYS A 47 -6.05 22.84 6.05
C LYS A 47 -5.23 23.78 5.17
N ALA A 48 -5.78 24.91 4.74
CA ALA A 48 -5.06 25.91 3.95
C ALA A 48 -3.96 26.60 4.78
N GLU A 49 -4.24 26.94 6.03
CA GLU A 49 -3.25 27.49 6.96
C GLU A 49 -2.09 26.51 7.23
N ILE A 50 -2.42 25.24 7.50
CA ILE A 50 -1.43 24.18 7.69
C ILE A 50 -0.62 23.94 6.41
N ALA A 51 -1.27 23.96 5.24
CA ALA A 51 -0.62 23.82 3.94
C ALA A 51 0.43 24.91 3.70
N ASN A 52 0.10 26.17 4.02
CA ASN A 52 1.02 27.29 3.93
C ASN A 52 2.21 27.11 4.89
N THR A 53 1.94 26.68 6.13
CA THR A 53 2.98 26.48 7.15
C THR A 53 3.96 25.37 6.77
N VAL A 54 3.45 24.26 6.26
CA VAL A 54 4.25 23.06 5.93
C VAL A 54 4.74 23.08 4.47
N LYS A 55 4.46 24.15 3.71
CA LYS A 55 4.81 24.31 2.28
C LYS A 55 4.36 23.12 1.41
N MET A 56 3.18 22.59 1.67
CA MET A 56 2.59 21.49 0.89
C MET A 56 1.16 21.81 0.46
N GLY A 57 0.73 21.23 -0.66
CA GLY A 57 -0.63 21.47 -1.16
C GLY A 57 -1.72 21.03 -0.16
N PRO A 58 -2.86 21.75 -0.06
CA PRO A 58 -3.98 21.40 0.85
C PRO A 58 -4.47 19.95 0.71
N ARG A 59 -4.39 19.40 -0.51
CA ARG A 59 -4.71 18.00 -0.79
C ARG A 59 -3.74 17.01 -0.11
N ASN A 60 -2.45 17.33 -0.06
CA ASN A 60 -1.46 16.49 0.62
C ASN A 60 -1.67 16.53 2.13
N VAL A 61 -1.97 17.71 2.69
CA VAL A 61 -2.37 17.85 4.10
C VAL A 61 -3.60 17.00 4.38
N HIS A 62 -4.63 17.08 3.54
CA HIS A 62 -5.84 16.27 3.66
C HIS A 62 -5.53 14.76 3.74
N PHE A 63 -4.72 14.22 2.83
CA PHE A 63 -4.33 12.81 2.88
C PHE A 63 -3.45 12.47 4.06
N TRP A 64 -2.58 13.39 4.49
CA TRP A 64 -1.77 13.18 5.67
C TRP A 64 -2.68 12.97 6.90
N PHE A 65 -3.68 13.83 7.10
CA PHE A 65 -4.64 13.69 8.20
C PHE A 65 -5.46 12.40 8.10
N GLN A 66 -5.90 12.01 6.90
CA GLN A 66 -6.57 10.72 6.68
C GLN A 66 -5.67 9.53 7.08
N ASN A 67 -4.44 9.51 6.56
CA ASN A 67 -3.47 8.45 6.84
C ASN A 67 -3.09 8.42 8.33
N ARG A 68 -2.97 9.60 8.96
CA ARG A 68 -2.66 9.74 10.37
C ARG A 68 -3.76 9.12 11.23
N ARG A 69 -5.03 9.40 10.94
CA ARG A 69 -6.19 8.76 11.61
C ARG A 69 -6.24 7.25 11.37
N ALA A 70 -5.99 6.81 10.13
CA ALA A 70 -5.94 5.38 9.81
C ALA A 70 -4.86 4.65 10.63
N LYS A 71 -3.67 5.25 10.78
CA LYS A 71 -2.58 4.73 11.62
C LYS A 71 -2.97 4.65 13.10
N ASP A 72 -3.65 5.66 13.64
CA ASP A 72 -4.15 5.63 15.02
C ASP A 72 -5.20 4.54 15.23
N ASN A 73 -6.15 4.41 14.30
CA ASN A 73 -7.15 3.36 14.35
C ASN A 73 -6.50 1.96 14.31
N LYS A 74 -5.53 1.76 13.40
CA LYS A 74 -4.75 0.52 13.32
C LYS A 74 -4.02 0.22 14.63
N ARG A 75 -3.39 1.23 15.24
CA ARG A 75 -2.70 1.09 16.53
C ARG A 75 -3.68 0.66 17.63
N ARG A 76 -4.82 1.33 17.75
CA ARG A 76 -5.87 0.96 18.73
C ARG A 76 -6.38 -0.47 18.54
N LYS A 77 -6.66 -0.86 17.29
CA LYS A 77 -7.09 -2.23 16.96
C LYS A 77 -6.03 -3.26 17.35
N LEU A 78 -4.76 -3.01 17.00
CA LEU A 78 -3.65 -3.91 17.33
C LEU A 78 -3.47 -4.06 18.85
N THR A 79 -3.58 -2.96 19.60
CA THR A 79 -3.51 -2.99 21.07
C THR A 79 -4.63 -3.86 21.66
N ARG A 80 -5.87 -3.72 21.18
CA ARG A 80 -7.00 -4.55 21.63
C ARG A 80 -6.80 -6.03 21.33
N LEU A 81 -6.34 -6.36 20.13
CA LEU A 81 -6.05 -7.75 19.74
C LEU A 81 -4.94 -8.35 20.62
N ARG A 82 -3.90 -7.57 20.93
CA ARG A 82 -2.82 -8.01 21.83
C ARG A 82 -3.34 -8.29 23.24
N GLN A 83 -4.23 -7.44 23.77
CA GLN A 83 -4.84 -7.65 25.09
C GLN A 83 -5.73 -8.90 25.12
N GLN A 84 -6.47 -9.19 24.05
CA GLN A 84 -7.30 -10.39 23.94
C GLN A 84 -6.46 -11.67 23.83
N ALA A 85 -5.39 -11.64 23.03
CA ALA A 85 -4.49 -12.79 22.87
C ALA A 85 -3.78 -13.16 24.18
N GLN A 86 -3.44 -12.18 25.03
CA GLN A 86 -2.84 -12.43 26.34
C GLN A 86 -3.80 -13.11 27.33
N GLN A 87 -5.12 -12.98 27.15
CA GLN A 87 -6.12 -13.61 28.02
C GLN A 87 -6.48 -15.04 27.58
N GLN A 88 -6.24 -15.42 26.32
CA GLN A 88 -6.70 -16.70 25.75
C GLN A 88 -5.72 -17.87 25.88
N CYS A 89 -4.48 -17.67 26.37
CA CYS A 89 -3.50 -18.75 26.52
C CYS A 89 -2.68 -18.62 27.81
N PRO A 90 -3.05 -19.30 28.91
CA PRO A 90 -2.23 -19.34 30.13
C PRO A 90 -1.02 -20.28 30.04
N ASN A 91 -1.00 -21.23 29.10
CA ASN A 91 0.12 -22.14 28.87
C ASN A 91 0.74 -21.88 27.50
N GLY A 92 1.83 -21.11 27.50
CA GLY A 92 2.44 -20.55 26.31
C GLY A 92 2.98 -21.59 25.32
N GLN A 93 2.28 -21.77 24.20
CA GLN A 93 2.85 -22.32 22.96
C GLN A 93 2.20 -21.68 21.72
N PHE A 94 2.29 -20.35 21.57
CA PHE A 94 2.35 -19.73 20.24
C PHE A 94 2.80 -18.28 20.33
N THR A 95 4.12 -18.05 20.35
CA THR A 95 4.65 -16.69 20.27
C THR A 95 5.10 -16.39 18.84
N TYR A 96 4.17 -15.96 17.97
CA TYR A 96 4.59 -15.10 16.86
C TYR A 96 4.85 -13.71 17.41
N GLN A 97 6.02 -13.54 18.01
CA GLN A 97 6.48 -12.23 18.44
C GLN A 97 6.83 -11.43 17.18
N LEU A 98 5.90 -10.62 16.68
CA LEU A 98 6.21 -9.57 15.72
C LEU A 98 7.03 -8.49 16.45
N ASN A 99 8.31 -8.78 16.64
CA ASN A 99 9.29 -7.85 17.18
C ASN A 99 9.54 -6.77 16.14
N VAL A 100 8.81 -5.66 16.25
CA VAL A 100 9.08 -4.45 15.47
C VAL A 100 10.30 -3.76 16.10
N THR A 101 11.47 -4.37 15.97
CA THR A 101 12.73 -3.69 16.24
C THR A 101 13.09 -2.91 14.97
N LYS A 102 13.26 -1.59 15.12
CA LYS A 102 13.83 -0.73 14.08
C LYS A 102 15.31 -1.10 13.94
N GLY A 103 15.59 -2.13 13.16
CA GLY A 103 16.93 -2.64 12.94
C GLY A 103 16.84 -3.72 11.89
N ARG A 104 17.85 -3.84 11.04
CA ARG A 104 17.98 -4.82 9.97
C ARG A 104 18.09 -6.25 10.55
N ASN A 105 17.04 -6.74 11.19
CA ASN A 105 16.91 -8.12 11.59
C ASN A 105 16.23 -8.84 10.44
N LYS A 106 16.95 -9.80 9.87
CA LYS A 106 16.43 -10.74 8.86
C LYS A 106 15.24 -11.45 9.51
N PHE A 107 14.03 -10.99 9.21
CA PHE A 107 12.82 -11.64 9.66
C PHE A 107 12.84 -13.06 9.08
N ASN A 108 12.93 -14.09 9.93
CA ASN A 108 12.59 -15.45 9.53
C ASN A 108 11.08 -15.48 9.33
N LEU A 109 10.65 -14.99 8.16
CA LEU A 109 9.30 -15.16 7.69
C LEU A 109 9.10 -16.66 7.48
N PRO A 110 8.00 -17.24 7.95
CA PRO A 110 7.69 -18.62 7.60
C PRO A 110 7.65 -18.73 6.07
N PRO A 111 8.05 -19.88 5.48
CA PRO A 111 7.92 -20.08 4.05
C PRO A 111 6.47 -19.84 3.64
N ILE A 112 6.24 -19.32 2.43
CA ILE A 112 4.90 -19.00 1.92
C ILE A 112 3.94 -20.21 2.03
N SER A 113 4.48 -21.44 1.97
CA SER A 113 3.75 -22.69 2.19
C SER A 113 3.06 -22.80 3.55
N ALA A 114 3.54 -22.13 4.59
CA ALA A 114 2.88 -22.10 5.90
C ALA A 114 1.57 -21.29 5.90
N PHE A 115 1.35 -20.46 4.87
CA PHE A 115 0.17 -19.61 4.73
C PHE A 115 -0.74 -20.02 3.57
N MET A 116 -0.23 -20.83 2.64
CA MET A 116 -1.06 -21.43 1.60
C MET A 116 -1.65 -22.75 2.09
N PRO A 117 -2.96 -22.99 1.87
CA PRO A 117 -3.51 -24.32 2.08
C PRO A 117 -2.74 -25.31 1.21
N SER A 118 -2.49 -26.52 1.73
CA SER A 118 -1.97 -27.63 0.92
C SER A 118 -2.79 -27.75 -0.38
N PRO A 119 -2.20 -28.10 -1.54
CA PRO A 119 -2.91 -28.18 -2.82
C PRO A 119 -4.22 -28.97 -2.75
N GLN A 120 -4.32 -29.97 -1.87
CA GLN A 120 -5.53 -30.75 -1.62
C GLN A 120 -6.65 -29.99 -0.89
N GLN A 121 -6.34 -28.97 -0.09
CA GLN A 121 -7.32 -28.15 0.63
C GLN A 121 -7.80 -26.92 -0.16
N GLN A 122 -7.11 -26.55 -1.25
CA GLN A 122 -7.43 -25.36 -2.05
C GLN A 122 -8.71 -25.51 -2.88
N GLN A 123 -9.05 -26.72 -3.31
CA GLN A 123 -10.20 -26.99 -4.18
C GLN A 123 -11.56 -26.77 -3.50
N GLN A 124 -11.62 -26.86 -2.17
CA GLN A 124 -12.90 -26.78 -1.43
C GLN A 124 -13.23 -25.37 -0.90
N ARG A 125 -12.28 -24.42 -0.94
CA ARG A 125 -12.44 -23.11 -0.28
C ARG A 125 -12.70 -21.94 -1.25
N TRP A 126 -12.41 -22.11 -2.53
CA TRP A 126 -12.62 -21.08 -3.57
C TRP A 126 -13.38 -21.63 -4.78
N SER A 127 -14.35 -22.52 -4.57
CA SER A 127 -15.18 -23.09 -5.64
C SER A 127 -16.13 -22.07 -6.30
N GLY A 128 -16.31 -20.88 -5.71
CA GLY A 128 -17.20 -19.82 -6.22
C GLY A 128 -16.51 -18.52 -6.65
N LEU A 129 -15.18 -18.43 -6.56
CA LEU A 129 -14.41 -17.29 -7.04
C LEU A 129 -13.30 -17.83 -7.94
N SER A 130 -13.62 -18.06 -9.21
CA SER A 130 -12.60 -18.23 -10.24
C SER A 130 -11.85 -16.91 -10.41
N ILE A 131 -10.85 -16.70 -9.57
CA ILE A 131 -9.74 -15.82 -9.91
C ILE A 131 -8.79 -16.72 -10.70
N PRO A 132 -8.86 -16.77 -12.04
CA PRO A 132 -7.81 -17.42 -12.78
C PRO A 132 -6.51 -16.73 -12.39
N PHE A 133 -5.48 -17.51 -12.12
CA PHE A 133 -4.15 -17.02 -11.81
C PHE A 133 -3.59 -16.33 -13.06
N TYR A 134 -4.09 -15.13 -13.37
CA TYR A 134 -3.77 -14.38 -14.57
C TYR A 134 -2.56 -13.49 -14.27
N PHE A 135 -1.42 -14.14 -14.30
CA PHE A 135 -0.20 -13.57 -14.85
C PHE A 135 0.44 -14.63 -15.75
N HIS A 136 -0.33 -15.11 -16.72
CA HIS A 136 0.16 -16.00 -17.77
C HIS A 136 -0.14 -15.36 -19.13
N HIS A 137 0.76 -14.52 -19.62
CA HIS A 137 0.75 -14.09 -21.01
C HIS A 137 1.41 -15.20 -21.82
N ALA A 138 0.65 -15.91 -22.66
CA ALA A 138 1.12 -17.11 -23.37
C ALA A 138 2.28 -16.87 -24.37
N LYS A 139 2.79 -15.64 -24.49
CA LYS A 139 3.93 -15.29 -25.35
C LYS A 139 5.14 -14.69 -24.63
N PHE A 140 5.05 -14.27 -23.37
CA PHE A 140 6.19 -13.76 -22.60
C PHE A 140 5.98 -14.04 -21.11
N GLY A 141 6.85 -14.86 -20.53
CA GLY A 141 6.80 -15.20 -19.11
C GLY A 141 7.23 -14.01 -18.23
N ILE A 142 6.87 -14.06 -16.95
CA ILE A 142 7.30 -13.06 -15.95
C ILE A 142 8.84 -12.94 -15.89
N ALA A 143 9.56 -14.02 -16.19
CA ALA A 143 11.02 -14.03 -16.26
C ALA A 143 11.58 -13.12 -17.38
N ASP A 144 10.99 -13.15 -18.58
CA ASP A 144 11.40 -12.29 -19.70
C ASP A 144 11.11 -10.81 -19.40
N CYS A 145 9.96 -10.54 -18.78
CA CYS A 145 9.58 -9.19 -18.35
C CYS A 145 10.57 -8.61 -17.31
N MET A 146 11.14 -9.44 -16.43
CA MET A 146 12.17 -9.01 -15.48
C MET A 146 13.56 -8.83 -16.12
N VAL A 147 13.92 -9.64 -17.13
CA VAL A 147 15.19 -9.49 -17.88
C VAL A 147 15.19 -8.22 -18.74
N GLN A 148 14.05 -7.86 -19.33
CA GLN A 148 13.90 -6.66 -20.16
C GLN A 148 14.04 -5.36 -19.36
N TRP A 149 13.77 -5.39 -18.05
CA TRP A 149 13.98 -4.24 -17.16
C TRP A 149 15.44 -4.10 -16.68
N SER A 150 16.24 -5.16 -16.83
CA SER A 150 17.64 -5.20 -16.40
C SER A 150 18.65 -4.89 -17.52
N LYS A 151 18.24 -4.86 -18.79
CA LYS A 151 19.09 -4.42 -19.90
C LYS A 151 18.69 -3.01 -20.28
N GLY A 152 19.64 -2.08 -20.16
CA GLY A 152 19.43 -0.66 -20.43
C GLY A 152 18.87 -0.42 -21.83
N ASN A 153 18.12 0.69 -21.95
CA ASN A 153 17.80 1.31 -23.22
C ASN A 153 19.10 1.60 -23.97
N GLU A 154 19.41 0.79 -24.98
CA GLU A 154 20.15 1.26 -26.13
C GLU A 154 19.11 1.56 -27.22
N ASP A 155 18.77 2.84 -27.34
CA ASP A 155 18.03 3.37 -28.49
C ASP A 155 19.01 3.42 -29.68
N PRO A 156 18.67 2.85 -30.86
CA PRO A 156 19.40 3.15 -32.08
C PRO A 156 18.71 4.30 -32.79
N TYR A 157 19.15 5.54 -32.55
CA TYR A 157 19.18 6.65 -33.50
C TYR A 157 20.14 7.73 -33.01
#